data_AF-A0A085N9S2-F1
#
_entry.id   AF-A0A085N9S2-F1
#
_cell.length_a   1.000
_cell.length_b   1.000
_cell.length_c   1.000
_cell.angle_alpha   90.00
_cell.angle_beta   90.00
_cell.angle_gamma   90.00
#
_symmetry.space_group_name_H-M   'P 1'
#
loop_
_entity.id
_entity.type
_entity.pdbx_description
1 polymer ?
#
loop_
_entity_poly.entity_id
_entity_poly.type
_entity_poly.pdbx_seq_one_letter_code
_entity_poly.pdbx_strand_id
1 'polypeptide(L)'
;MFCRRKYNRGRSYCPQQWVFGGTCREAGESFVELVNDRTTATLLPIILRHVRPGTTIVTDGWRACSCLARHDFKHLSVNHSLHFVDPSSGAHTQTIESMWSQAKRAHRQRCGTHRTALPLHLWELMWRRRLRPGENEFDRILQDIATLHPPL
;
A
#
# COMPACT_ATOMS: atom_id res chain seq x y z
N MET A 1 2.74 0.81 -8.68
CA MET A 1 3.98 1.02 -9.47
C MET A 1 4.11 2.51 -9.76
N PHE A 2 5.21 3.14 -9.34
CA PHE A 2 5.39 4.60 -9.43
C PHE A 2 6.33 5.03 -10.56
N CYS A 3 7.11 4.10 -11.13
CA CYS A 3 7.96 4.38 -12.29
C CYS A 3 7.86 3.25 -13.32
N ARG A 4 6.97 3.38 -14.31
CA ARG A 4 6.94 2.53 -15.51
C ARG A 4 7.16 3.39 -16.73
N ARG A 5 8.03 2.95 -17.65
CA ARG A 5 8.05 3.51 -19.00
C ARG A 5 6.77 3.12 -19.73
N LYS A 6 6.08 4.10 -20.30
CA LYS A 6 5.03 3.83 -21.28
C LYS A 6 5.72 3.47 -22.60
N TYR A 7 5.41 2.29 -23.17
CA TYR A 7 5.95 1.83 -24.47
C TYR A 7 7.48 1.72 -24.57
N ASN A 8 8.20 1.56 -23.46
CA ASN A 8 9.68 1.55 -23.42
C ASN A 8 10.37 2.80 -24.02
N ARG A 9 9.64 3.90 -24.27
CA ARG A 9 10.19 5.15 -24.80
C ARG A 9 10.46 6.16 -23.69
N GLY A 10 11.45 7.03 -23.88
CA GLY A 10 11.86 8.10 -22.95
C GLY A 10 13.09 7.75 -22.09
N ARG A 11 13.53 8.69 -21.24
CA ARG A 11 14.81 8.62 -20.48
C ARG A 11 14.93 7.37 -19.58
N SER A 12 16.11 6.75 -19.54
CA SER A 12 16.41 5.58 -18.69
C SER A 12 16.75 6.07 -17.29
N TYR A 13 15.76 6.15 -16.40
CA TYR A 13 16.06 6.24 -14.97
C TYR A 13 16.19 4.80 -14.43
N CYS A 14 17.32 4.51 -13.78
CA CYS A 14 17.73 3.24 -13.17
C CYS A 14 16.63 2.60 -12.26
N PRO A 15 16.81 1.38 -11.71
CA PRO A 15 15.80 0.30 -11.65
C PRO A 15 14.45 0.70 -11.02
N GLN A 16 13.40 0.05 -11.52
CA GLN A 16 11.99 0.23 -11.12
C GLN A 16 11.83 0.17 -9.60
N GLN A 17 11.18 1.19 -9.01
CA GLN A 17 10.85 1.19 -7.58
C GLN A 17 9.52 0.49 -7.35
N TRP A 18 9.54 -0.61 -6.63
CA TRP A 18 8.35 -1.30 -6.18
C TRP A 18 7.88 -0.76 -4.84
N VAL A 19 6.56 -0.76 -4.68
CA VAL A 19 5.89 -0.35 -3.46
C VAL A 19 4.84 -1.41 -3.17
N PHE A 20 4.90 -1.97 -1.98
CA PHE A 20 3.96 -2.94 -1.45
C PHE A 20 3.10 -2.28 -0.38
N GLY A 21 1.87 -2.75 -0.20
CA GLY A 21 0.99 -2.19 0.81
C GLY A 21 -0.30 -2.97 0.93
N GLY A 22 -0.96 -2.79 2.07
CA GLY A 22 -2.21 -3.44 2.42
C GLY A 22 -3.11 -2.48 3.18
N THR A 23 -4.41 -2.77 3.17
CA THR A 23 -5.42 -2.04 3.92
C THR A 23 -6.33 -3.02 4.63
N CYS A 24 -6.56 -2.79 5.92
CA CYS A 24 -7.61 -3.44 6.68
C CYS A 24 -8.94 -2.76 6.32
N ARG A 25 -9.97 -3.54 6.02
CA ARG A 25 -11.30 -3.01 5.68
C ARG A 25 -12.08 -2.59 6.91
N GLU A 26 -11.91 -3.35 8.00
CA GLU A 26 -12.68 -3.17 9.24
C GLU A 26 -12.10 -2.01 10.06
N ALA A 27 -10.78 -2.00 10.25
CA ALA A 27 -10.11 -0.96 11.03
C ALA A 27 -9.75 0.30 10.21
N GLY A 28 -9.80 0.22 8.88
CA GLY A 28 -9.34 1.31 7.99
C GLY A 28 -7.83 1.52 7.97
N GLU A 29 -7.08 0.81 8.81
CA GLU A 29 -5.63 0.88 8.90
C GLU A 29 -4.97 0.47 7.57
N SER A 30 -3.89 1.14 7.22
CA SER A 30 -3.15 0.88 5.98
C SER A 30 -1.65 0.91 6.24
N PHE A 31 -0.91 0.11 5.50
CA PHE A 31 0.55 0.16 5.49
C PHE A 31 1.06 0.21 4.05
N VAL A 32 2.19 0.88 3.87
CA VAL A 32 2.89 0.99 2.60
C VAL A 32 4.39 0.92 2.85
N GLU A 33 5.09 0.08 2.09
CA GLU A 33 6.53 -0.11 2.17
C GLU A 33 7.19 -0.13 0.80
N LEU A 34 8.40 0.41 0.73
CA LEU A 34 9.27 0.31 -0.44
C LEU A 34 9.93 -1.06 -0.46
N VAL A 35 9.88 -1.73 -1.61
CA VAL A 35 10.46 -3.06 -1.79
C VAL A 35 11.32 -3.08 -3.05
N ASN A 36 12.37 -3.91 -3.03
CA ASN A 36 13.29 -4.05 -4.16
C ASN A 36 12.75 -5.01 -5.23
N ASP A 37 11.96 -6.00 -4.81
CA ASP A 37 11.31 -6.96 -5.69
C ASP A 37 9.93 -7.37 -5.16
N ARG A 38 9.25 -8.22 -5.92
CA ARG A 38 7.93 -8.78 -5.58
C ARG A 38 8.00 -10.27 -5.29
N THR A 39 9.15 -10.76 -4.83
CA THR A 39 9.29 -12.17 -4.49
C THR A 39 8.55 -12.47 -3.20
N THR A 40 8.17 -13.74 -3.03
CA THR A 40 7.60 -14.22 -1.76
C THR A 40 8.55 -13.95 -0.60
N ALA A 41 9.85 -14.15 -0.79
CA ALA A 41 10.87 -13.96 0.25
C ALA A 41 10.93 -12.51 0.79
N THR A 42 10.70 -11.52 -0.08
CA THR A 42 10.68 -10.11 0.33
C THR A 42 9.36 -9.71 0.97
N LEU A 43 8.23 -10.19 0.43
CA LEU A 43 6.91 -9.70 0.81
C LEU A 43 6.28 -10.45 1.99
N LEU A 44 6.60 -11.73 2.16
CA LEU A 44 6.09 -12.55 3.27
C LEU A 44 6.50 -11.98 4.66
N PRO A 45 7.76 -11.58 4.91
CA PRO A 45 8.12 -10.95 6.18
C PRO A 45 7.36 -9.65 6.45
N ILE A 46 7.05 -8.88 5.40
CA ILE A 46 6.27 -7.64 5.52
C ILE A 46 4.83 -7.98 5.92
N ILE A 47 4.23 -8.99 5.29
CA ILE A 47 2.89 -9.46 5.63
C ILE A 47 2.86 -9.93 7.09
N LEU A 48 3.81 -10.76 7.52
CA LEU A 48 3.86 -11.26 8.90
C LEU A 48 4.04 -10.15 9.96
N ARG A 49 4.71 -9.04 9.60
CA ARG A 49 4.88 -7.89 10.49
C ARG A 49 3.61 -7.05 10.64
N HIS A 50 2.83 -6.91 9.58
CA HIS A 50 1.66 -6.01 9.53
C HIS A 50 0.32 -6.70 9.68
N VAL A 51 0.24 -8.00 9.42
CA VAL A 51 -1.01 -8.76 9.40
C VAL A 51 -0.97 -9.83 10.48
N ARG A 52 -1.96 -9.80 11.36
CA ARG A 52 -2.08 -10.78 12.45
C ARG A 52 -2.38 -12.18 11.88
N PRO A 53 -1.72 -13.26 12.36
CA PRO A 53 -2.08 -14.63 12.02
C PRO A 53 -3.58 -14.90 12.22
N GLY A 54 -4.18 -15.74 11.39
CA GLY A 54 -5.62 -16.03 11.39
C GLY A 54 -6.47 -15.04 10.56
N THR A 55 -5.90 -13.91 10.12
CA THR A 55 -6.60 -12.93 9.28
C THR A 55 -6.84 -13.45 7.86
N THR A 56 -7.97 -13.03 7.27
CA THR A 56 -8.26 -13.28 5.85
C THR A 56 -7.58 -12.23 4.96
N ILE A 57 -6.65 -12.67 4.13
CA ILE A 57 -5.95 -11.83 3.14
C ILE A 57 -6.63 -12.01 1.78
N VAL A 58 -7.05 -10.89 1.17
CA VAL A 58 -7.65 -10.87 -0.18
C VAL A 58 -6.70 -10.24 -1.19
N THR A 59 -6.39 -10.93 -2.27
CA THR A 59 -5.46 -10.45 -3.32
C THR A 59 -5.99 -10.70 -4.73
N ASP A 60 -5.43 -10.03 -5.73
CA ASP A 60 -5.78 -10.11 -7.17
C ASP A 60 -5.12 -11.31 -7.91
N GLY A 61 -4.86 -12.42 -7.22
CA GLY A 61 -4.26 -13.62 -7.84
C GLY A 61 -2.74 -13.61 -7.92
N TRP A 62 -2.05 -12.93 -7.00
CA TRP A 62 -0.60 -12.93 -6.94
C TRP A 62 -0.04 -14.33 -6.60
N ARG A 63 0.75 -14.90 -7.51
CA ARG A 63 1.28 -16.28 -7.42
C ARG A 63 2.04 -16.61 -6.12
N ALA A 64 2.70 -15.62 -5.54
CA ALA A 64 3.43 -15.78 -4.27
C ALA A 64 2.50 -16.01 -3.08
N CYS A 65 1.22 -15.63 -3.17
CA CYS A 65 0.25 -15.81 -2.09
C CYS A 65 -0.12 -17.27 -1.85
N SER A 66 0.25 -18.19 -2.74
CA SER A 66 0.05 -19.63 -2.54
C SER A 66 0.72 -20.16 -1.27
N CYS A 67 1.79 -19.50 -0.78
CA CYS A 67 2.43 -19.89 0.46
C CYS A 67 1.72 -19.36 1.72
N LEU A 68 0.79 -18.40 1.61
CA LEU A 68 0.15 -17.77 2.78
C LEU A 68 -0.68 -18.75 3.59
N ALA A 69 -1.28 -19.75 2.93
CA ALA A 69 -2.00 -20.84 3.59
C ALA A 69 -1.11 -21.65 4.55
N ARG A 70 0.22 -21.64 4.37
CA ARG A 70 1.19 -22.32 5.25
C ARG A 70 1.59 -21.49 6.48
N HIS A 71 1.10 -20.26 6.59
CA HIS A 71 1.45 -19.30 7.65
C HIS A 71 0.20 -18.83 8.42
N ASP A 72 -0.78 -19.73 8.60
CA ASP A 72 -2.03 -19.47 9.34
C ASP A 72 -2.87 -18.31 8.79
N PHE A 73 -2.74 -17.96 7.51
CA PHE A 73 -3.62 -16.99 6.86
C PHE A 73 -4.68 -17.69 6.03
N LYS A 74 -5.92 -17.18 6.10
CA LYS A 74 -6.94 -17.51 5.11
C LYS A 74 -6.70 -16.67 3.87
N HIS A 75 -6.55 -17.29 2.72
CA HIS A 75 -6.29 -16.57 1.47
C HIS A 75 -7.50 -16.64 0.55
N LEU A 76 -7.99 -15.48 0.11
CA LEU A 76 -8.98 -15.35 -0.94
C LEU A 76 -8.33 -14.64 -2.14
N SER A 77 -8.59 -15.18 -3.32
CA SER A 77 -8.07 -14.63 -4.57
C SER A 77 -9.22 -14.14 -5.44
N VAL A 78 -9.10 -12.92 -5.96
CA VAL A 78 -10.05 -12.33 -6.90
C VAL A 78 -9.48 -12.42 -8.29
N ASN A 79 -10.17 -13.11 -9.19
CA ASN A 79 -9.79 -13.16 -10.60
C ASN A 79 -10.48 -12.03 -11.38
N HIS A 80 -9.77 -10.91 -11.53
CA HIS A 80 -10.27 -9.73 -12.26
C HIS A 80 -10.47 -9.95 -13.77
N SER A 81 -10.01 -11.06 -14.33
CA SER A 81 -10.35 -11.41 -15.72
C SER A 81 -11.76 -11.99 -15.85
N LEU A 82 -12.37 -12.42 -14.74
CA LEU A 82 -13.69 -13.03 -14.71
C LEU A 82 -14.70 -12.12 -13.98
N HIS A 83 -14.33 -11.63 -12.80
CA HIS A 83 -15.26 -10.90 -11.92
C HIS A 83 -14.57 -9.78 -11.13
N PHE A 84 -15.26 -8.65 -10.93
CA PHE A 84 -14.82 -7.53 -10.08
C PHE A 84 -15.03 -7.78 -8.58
N VAL A 85 -16.02 -8.61 -8.27
CA VAL A 85 -16.33 -9.15 -6.94
C VAL A 85 -16.50 -10.65 -7.16
N ASP A 86 -15.77 -11.47 -6.40
CA ASP A 86 -15.91 -12.91 -6.49
C ASP A 86 -17.35 -13.30 -6.07
N PRO A 87 -18.14 -13.94 -6.94
CA PRO A 87 -19.55 -14.19 -6.69
C PRO A 87 -19.79 -15.25 -5.60
N SER A 88 -18.79 -16.09 -5.29
CA SER A 88 -18.92 -17.16 -4.31
C SER A 88 -18.55 -16.72 -2.89
N SER A 89 -17.51 -15.91 -2.75
CA SER A 89 -16.94 -15.46 -1.48
C SER A 89 -17.24 -14.00 -1.16
N GLY A 90 -17.74 -13.22 -2.14
CA GLY A 90 -17.89 -11.77 -2.03
C GLY A 90 -16.56 -11.00 -2.00
N ALA A 91 -15.43 -11.67 -2.23
CA ALA A 91 -14.11 -11.07 -2.13
C ALA A 91 -13.87 -10.03 -3.26
N HIS A 92 -13.30 -8.88 -2.92
CA HIS A 92 -12.94 -7.82 -3.88
C HIS A 92 -11.72 -7.02 -3.40
N THR A 93 -10.96 -6.34 -4.27
CA THR A 93 -9.77 -5.56 -3.88
C THR A 93 -9.97 -4.04 -3.95
N GLN A 94 -11.23 -3.59 -4.04
CA GLN A 94 -11.59 -2.18 -4.26
C GLN A 94 -10.99 -1.20 -3.22
N THR A 95 -10.94 -1.55 -1.93
CA THR A 95 -10.42 -0.65 -0.89
C THR A 95 -8.95 -0.31 -1.13
N ILE A 96 -8.13 -1.33 -1.45
CA ILE A 96 -6.70 -1.12 -1.73
C ILE A 96 -6.49 -0.43 -3.08
N GLU A 97 -7.33 -0.70 -4.07
CA GLU A 97 -7.32 -0.01 -5.37
C GLU A 97 -7.63 1.48 -5.24
N SER A 98 -8.62 1.84 -4.41
CA SER A 98 -8.96 3.23 -4.10
C SER A 98 -7.79 3.94 -3.43
N MET A 99 -7.16 3.32 -2.43
CA MET A 99 -5.95 3.85 -1.79
C MET A 99 -4.84 4.12 -2.82
N TRP A 100 -4.56 3.15 -3.70
CA TRP A 100 -3.56 3.33 -4.74
C TRP A 100 -3.94 4.39 -5.77
N SER A 101 -5.23 4.57 -6.06
CA SER A 101 -5.72 5.64 -6.95
C SER A 101 -5.38 7.02 -6.38
N GLN A 102 -5.62 7.22 -5.08
CA GLN A 102 -5.29 8.46 -4.37
C GLN A 102 -3.77 8.70 -4.36
N ALA A 103 -2.98 7.68 -4.01
CA ALA A 103 -1.52 7.76 -4.04
C ALA A 103 -0.97 8.17 -5.42
N LYS A 104 -1.49 7.55 -6.50
CA LYS A 104 -1.10 7.86 -7.88
C LYS A 104 -1.60 9.24 -8.33
N ARG A 105 -2.74 9.72 -7.83
CA ARG A 105 -3.25 11.07 -8.12
C ARG A 105 -2.31 12.12 -7.53
N ALA A 106 -1.95 11.99 -6.25
CA ALA A 106 -1.02 12.91 -5.60
C ALA A 106 0.35 12.93 -6.29
N HIS A 107 0.87 11.77 -6.69
CA HIS A 107 2.12 11.68 -7.45
C HIS A 107 2.03 12.39 -8.82
N ARG A 108 0.88 12.30 -9.52
CA ARG A 108 0.67 12.99 -10.80
C ARG A 108 0.54 14.51 -10.63
N GLN A 109 -0.13 14.97 -9.58
CA GLN A 109 -0.25 16.41 -9.28
C GLN A 109 1.10 17.08 -9.05
N ARG A 110 2.10 16.32 -8.59
CA ARG A 110 3.49 16.79 -8.44
C ARG A 110 4.33 16.69 -9.73
N CYS A 111 3.71 16.36 -10.86
CA CYS A 111 4.40 16.08 -12.14
C CYS A 111 5.43 14.94 -12.03
N GLY A 112 5.14 13.96 -11.16
CA GLY A 112 6.09 12.94 -10.74
C GLY A 112 6.79 13.31 -9.44
N THR A 113 7.66 12.45 -8.95
CA THR A 113 8.44 12.73 -7.75
C THR A 113 9.85 12.20 -7.95
N HIS A 114 10.84 12.99 -7.54
CA HIS A 114 12.20 12.48 -7.39
C HIS A 114 12.21 11.28 -6.44
N ARG A 115 13.01 10.25 -6.75
CA ARG A 115 13.00 8.98 -6.00
C ARG A 115 13.27 9.15 -4.52
N THR A 116 14.17 10.06 -4.17
CA THR A 116 14.54 10.34 -2.77
C THR A 116 13.37 10.91 -1.95
N ALA A 117 12.39 11.54 -2.61
CA ALA A 117 11.20 12.10 -1.97
C ALA A 117 10.00 11.14 -1.99
N LEU A 118 10.08 10.01 -2.71
CA LEU A 118 9.01 9.01 -2.73
C LEU A 118 8.69 8.46 -1.32
N PRO A 119 9.68 8.06 -0.48
CA PRO A 119 9.39 7.62 0.88
C PRO A 119 8.62 8.67 1.69
N LEU A 120 9.04 9.94 1.61
CA LEU A 120 8.41 11.05 2.33
C LEU A 120 6.94 11.20 1.96
N HIS A 121 6.60 11.13 0.67
CA HIS A 121 5.20 11.22 0.25
C HIS A 121 4.36 9.99 0.58
N LEU A 122 4.97 8.80 0.63
CA LEU A 122 4.27 7.60 1.07
C LEU A 122 3.97 7.68 2.58
N TRP A 123 4.91 8.19 3.38
CA TRP A 123 4.68 8.45 4.81
C TRP A 123 3.64 9.53 5.03
N GLU A 124 3.70 10.64 4.29
CA GLU A 124 2.67 11.68 4.32
C GLU A 124 1.28 11.10 4.00
N LEU A 125 1.19 10.26 2.95
CA LEU A 125 -0.05 9.58 2.59
C LEU A 125 -0.57 8.69 3.72
N MET A 126 0.31 7.90 4.35
CA MET A 126 -0.07 7.04 5.48
C MET A 126 -0.49 7.85 6.70
N TRP A 127 0.21 8.94 7.00
CA TRP A 127 -0.12 9.85 8.08
C TRP A 127 -1.49 10.51 7.85
N ARG A 128 -1.76 11.06 6.66
CA ARG A 128 -3.07 11.63 6.32
C ARG A 128 -4.22 10.62 6.44
N ARG A 129 -3.98 9.35 6.13
CA ARG A 129 -5.00 8.29 6.26
C ARG A 129 -5.33 7.92 7.71
N ARG A 130 -4.48 8.28 8.67
CA ARG A 130 -4.72 8.09 10.10
C ARG A 130 -5.49 9.24 10.74
N LEU A 131 -5.65 10.35 10.03
CA LEU A 131 -6.41 11.49 10.49
C LEU A 131 -7.90 11.16 10.54
N ARG A 132 -8.58 11.67 11.57
CA ARG A 132 -10.04 11.54 11.66
C ARG A 132 -10.72 12.52 10.69
N PRO A 133 -11.93 12.19 10.19
CA PRO A 133 -12.70 13.13 9.38
C PRO A 133 -12.89 14.46 10.11
N GLY A 134 -12.54 15.57 9.44
CA GLY A 134 -12.67 16.92 10.00
C GLY A 134 -11.49 17.40 10.83
N GLU A 135 -10.44 16.59 11.02
CA GLU A 135 -9.21 17.10 11.63
C GLU A 135 -8.46 18.03 10.69
N ASN A 136 -7.98 19.14 11.26
CA ASN A 136 -7.08 20.04 10.56
C ASN A 136 -5.68 19.40 10.49
N GLU A 137 -5.16 19.20 9.28
CA GLU A 137 -3.87 18.54 9.09
C GLU A 137 -2.72 19.36 9.68
N PHE A 138 -2.80 20.69 9.61
CA PHE A 138 -1.76 21.56 10.15
C PHE A 138 -1.67 21.45 11.67
N ASP A 139 -2.81 21.50 12.37
CA ASP A 139 -2.81 21.39 13.83
C ASP A 139 -2.33 20.01 14.28
N ARG A 140 -2.74 18.96 13.56
CA ARG A 140 -2.34 17.60 13.90
C ARG A 140 -0.84 17.38 13.73
N ILE A 141 -0.25 17.87 12.65
CA ILE A 141 1.20 17.67 12.44
C ILE A 141 2.02 18.39 13.50
N LEU A 142 1.58 19.57 13.95
CA LEU A 142 2.22 20.29 15.06
C LEU A 142 2.13 19.51 16.38
N GLN A 143 0.96 18.94 16.68
CA GLN A 143 0.79 18.09 17.87
C GLN A 143 1.67 16.85 17.83
N ASP A 144 1.75 16.18 16.68
CA ASP A 144 2.58 14.99 16.51
C ASP A 144 4.08 15.33 16.67
N ILE A 145 4.52 16.47 16.11
CA ILE A 145 5.89 16.99 16.31
C ILE A 145 6.16 17.27 17.79
N ALA A 146 5.25 17.95 18.49
CA ALA A 146 5.39 18.27 19.90
C ALA A 146 5.43 17.01 20.78
N THR A 147 4.69 15.96 20.40
CA THR A 147 4.69 14.67 21.10
C THR A 147 6.03 13.93 20.93
N LEU A 148 6.63 13.99 19.74
CA LEU A 148 7.92 13.36 19.44
C LEU A 148 9.11 14.14 19.99
N HIS A 149 8.95 15.45 20.17
CA HIS A 149 9.98 16.36 20.65
C HIS A 149 9.42 17.22 21.81
N PRO A 150 9.19 16.63 22.99
CA PRO A 150 8.70 17.38 24.13
C PRO A 150 9.73 18.45 24.53
N PRO A 151 9.27 19.65 24.97
CA PRO A 151 10.18 20.65 25.52
C PRO A 151 10.92 20.08 26.73
N LEU A 152 12.22 20.37 26.80
CA LEU A 152 13.11 20.01 27.92
C LEU A 152 12.63 20.61 29.24
#